data_AF-A0A931WYK5-F1
#
_entry.id   AF-A0A931WYK5-F1
#
_cell.length_a   1.000
_cell.length_b   1.000
_cell.length_c   1.000
_cell.angle_alpha   90.00
_cell.angle_beta   90.00
_cell.angle_gamma   90.00
#
_symmetry.space_group_name_H-M   'P 1'
#
loop_
_entity.id
_entity.type
_entity.pdbx_description
1 polymer ?
#
loop_
_entity_poly.entity_id
_entity_poly.type
_entity_poly.pdbx_seq_one_letter_code
_entity_poly.pdbx_strand_id
1 'polypeptide(L)'
;MALDNPNVRADVVEVQEFPLLAQRYMVSGVPKTIINNKVQFVGAVPEPMLIDYVLKAVGVEAKEQQPSAIAVAPEVGPSTRAGAGR
;
A
#
# COMPACT_ATOMS: atom_id res chain seq x y z
N MET A 1 11.64 -9.11 7.22
CA MET A 1 10.44 -10.00 7.27
C MET A 1 10.76 -11.49 7.13
N ALA A 2 11.02 -12.04 5.93
CA ALA A 2 11.13 -13.51 5.74
C ALA A 2 12.32 -14.14 6.48
N LEU A 3 13.43 -13.41 6.62
CA LEU A 3 14.59 -13.85 7.40
C LEU A 3 14.32 -13.81 8.92
N ASP A 4 13.38 -12.98 9.36
CA ASP A 4 13.11 -12.73 10.78
C ASP A 4 12.04 -13.66 11.36
N ASN A 5 11.19 -14.24 10.50
CA ASN A 5 10.09 -15.10 10.93
C ASN A 5 10.02 -16.36 10.05
N PRO A 6 10.26 -17.56 10.60
CA PRO A 6 10.26 -18.81 9.84
C PRO A 6 8.88 -19.18 9.27
N ASN A 7 7.80 -18.55 9.76
CA ASN A 7 6.45 -18.75 9.21
C ASN A 7 6.20 -17.92 7.94
N VAL A 8 7.11 -17.03 7.57
CA VAL A 8 7.01 -16.19 6.37
C VAL A 8 7.98 -16.68 5.32
N ARG A 9 7.45 -17.25 4.24
CA ARG A 9 8.23 -17.58 3.04
C ARG A 9 7.98 -16.52 1.96
N ALA A 10 9.05 -16.05 1.34
CA ALA A 10 9.01 -15.12 0.23
C ALA A 10 9.88 -15.63 -0.91
N ASP A 11 9.33 -15.63 -2.12
CA ASP A 11 10.02 -16.00 -3.35
C ASP A 11 9.90 -14.82 -4.32
N VAL A 12 11.01 -14.47 -4.98
CA VAL A 12 11.04 -13.43 -6.02
C VAL A 12 11.00 -14.12 -7.37
N VAL A 13 10.10 -13.66 -8.25
CA VAL A 13 9.92 -14.24 -9.57
C VAL A 13 10.20 -13.19 -10.64
N GLU A 14 11.10 -13.51 -11.57
CA GLU A 14 11.30 -12.73 -12.79
C GLU A 14 10.15 -13.00 -13.74
N VAL A 15 9.18 -12.09 -13.80
CA VAL A 15 7.88 -12.35 -14.45
C VAL A 15 8.02 -12.55 -15.96
N GLN A 16 9.05 -11.97 -16.59
CA GLN A 16 9.26 -12.09 -18.04
C GLN A 16 9.57 -13.53 -18.47
N GLU A 17 10.09 -14.36 -17.56
CA GLU A 17 10.38 -15.77 -17.82
C GLU A 17 9.14 -16.67 -17.70
N PHE A 18 8.04 -16.17 -17.13
CA PHE A 18 6.82 -16.95 -16.88
C PHE A 18 5.54 -16.27 -17.41
N PRO A 19 5.33 -16.19 -18.75
CA PRO A 19 4.19 -15.49 -19.34
C PRO A 19 2.82 -16.00 -18.87
N LEU A 20 2.67 -17.32 -18.70
CA LEU A 20 1.43 -17.92 -18.19
C LEU A 20 1.15 -17.54 -16.73
N LEU A 21 2.19 -17.38 -15.92
CA LEU A 21 2.08 -16.92 -14.54
C LEU A 21 1.70 -15.44 -14.50
N ALA A 22 2.32 -14.63 -15.35
CA ALA A 22 1.99 -13.22 -15.54
C ALA A 22 0.51 -13.05 -15.90
N GLN A 23 0.01 -13.84 -16.85
CA GLN A 23 -1.39 -13.82 -17.24
C GLN A 23 -2.32 -14.28 -16.10
N ARG A 24 -1.99 -15.39 -15.42
CA ARG A 24 -2.79 -15.92 -14.31
C ARG A 24 -2.99 -14.88 -13.20
N TYR A 25 -1.95 -14.13 -12.86
CA TYR A 25 -2.01 -13.11 -11.83
C TYR A 25 -2.26 -11.70 -12.37
N MET A 26 -2.60 -11.56 -13.66
CA MET A 26 -2.85 -10.28 -14.33
C MET A 26 -1.76 -9.26 -13.97
N VAL A 27 -0.49 -9.63 -14.17
CA VAL A 27 0.65 -8.75 -13.90
C VAL A 27 0.72 -7.72 -15.02
N SER A 28 0.33 -6.49 -14.72
CA SER A 28 0.38 -5.34 -15.64
C SER A 28 1.54 -4.38 -15.35
N GLY A 29 2.16 -4.51 -14.18
CA GLY A 29 3.27 -3.69 -13.73
C GLY A 29 4.06 -4.38 -12.62
N VAL A 30 5.33 -4.02 -12.49
CA VAL A 30 6.26 -4.56 -11.50
C VAL A 30 6.83 -3.42 -10.62
N PRO A 31 7.16 -3.69 -9.34
CA PRO A 31 6.97 -4.95 -8.62
C PRO A 31 5.48 -5.23 -8.32
N LYS A 32 5.06 -6.49 -8.38
CA LYS A 32 3.73 -6.94 -7.94
C LYS A 32 3.89 -7.99 -6.85
N THR A 33 3.27 -7.75 -5.71
CA THR A 33 3.32 -8.66 -4.56
C THR A 33 1.98 -9.37 -4.44
N ILE A 34 2.02 -10.69 -4.22
CA ILE A 34 0.85 -11.56 -4.07
C ILE A 34 1.08 -12.39 -2.81
N ILE A 35 0.19 -12.29 -1.84
CA ILE A 35 0.30 -12.96 -0.54
C ILE A 35 -0.82 -14.00 -0.43
N ASN A 36 -0.43 -15.27 -0.31
CA ASN A 36 -1.33 -16.41 -0.13
C ASN A 36 -2.51 -16.45 -1.12
N ASN A 37 -2.33 -15.93 -2.35
CA ASN A 37 -3.38 -15.78 -3.37
C ASN A 37 -4.60 -14.94 -2.94
N LYS A 38 -4.54 -14.25 -1.79
CA LYS A 38 -5.66 -13.50 -1.21
C LYS A 38 -5.48 -11.99 -1.32
N VAL A 39 -4.27 -11.50 -1.07
CA VAL A 39 -3.94 -10.07 -1.09
C VAL A 39 -2.95 -9.81 -2.20
N GLN A 40 -3.17 -8.75 -2.96
CA GLN A 40 -2.33 -8.39 -4.10
C GLN A 40 -2.24 -6.87 -4.24
N PHE A 41 -1.08 -6.35 -4.58
CA PHE A 41 -0.87 -4.94 -4.89
C PHE A 41 0.32 -4.75 -5.84
N VAL A 42 0.34 -3.62 -6.54
CA VAL A 42 1.41 -3.23 -7.47
C VAL A 42 2.15 -2.02 -6.91
N GLY A 43 3.46 -1.99 -7.09
CA GLY A 43 4.35 -0.96 -6.57
C GLY A 43 5.00 -1.36 -5.24
N ALA A 44 6.02 -0.59 -4.88
CA ALA A 44 6.64 -0.70 -3.56
C ALA A 44 5.78 0.01 -2.51
N VAL A 45 5.70 -0.56 -1.31
CA VAL A 45 4.99 0.03 -0.17
C VAL A 45 5.92 0.10 1.04
N PRO A 46 5.71 1.03 1.98
CA PRO A 46 6.45 1.05 3.23
C PRO A 46 6.27 -0.25 4.03
N GLU A 47 7.27 -0.59 4.83
CA GLU A 47 7.27 -1.83 5.63
C GLU A 47 6.04 -1.98 6.55
N PRO A 48 5.58 -0.94 7.29
CA PRO A 48 4.38 -1.08 8.12
C PRO A 48 3.14 -1.50 7.33
N MET A 49 2.95 -0.91 6.15
CA MET A 49 1.83 -1.25 5.27
C MET A 49 1.94 -2.69 4.74
N LEU A 50 3.17 -3.16 4.47
CA LEU A 50 3.40 -4.56 4.08
C LEU A 50 2.98 -5.53 5.19
N ILE A 51 3.24 -5.19 6.46
CA ILE A 51 2.81 -6.00 7.62
C ILE A 51 1.29 -6.10 7.65
N ASP A 52 0.59 -4.98 7.47
CA ASP A 52 -0.88 -4.96 7.45
C ASP A 52 -1.45 -5.87 6.36
N TYR A 53 -0.84 -5.88 5.17
CA TYR A 53 -1.24 -6.79 4.09
C TYR A 53 -1.00 -8.27 4.43
N VAL A 54 0.10 -8.59 5.10
CA VAL A 54 0.39 -9.95 5.57
C VAL A 54 -0.64 -10.39 6.60
N LEU A 55 -0.93 -9.55 7.62
CA LEU A 55 -1.92 -9.83 8.65
C LEU A 55 -3.31 -10.04 8.06
N LYS A 56 -3.71 -9.17 7.11
CA LYS A 56 -4.96 -9.32 6.37
C LYS A 56 -5.03 -10.65 5.61
N ALA A 57 -3.93 -11.09 4.99
CA ALA A 57 -3.90 -12.34 4.23
C ALA A 57 -4.07 -13.60 5.12
N VAL A 58 -3.65 -13.53 6.39
CA VAL A 58 -3.82 -14.61 7.38
C VAL A 58 -5.10 -14.47 8.22
N GLY A 59 -5.94 -13.47 7.95
CA GLY A 59 -7.22 -13.28 8.64
C GLY A 59 -7.09 -12.62 10.01
N VAL A 60 -5.96 -11.97 10.29
CA VAL A 60 -5.80 -11.11 11.47
C VAL A 60 -6.24 -9.71 11.06
N GLU A 61 -7.35 -9.25 11.62
CA GLU A 61 -7.80 -7.87 11.45
C GLU A 61 -6.85 -6.97 12.25
N ALA A 62 -6.02 -6.20 11.54
CA ALA A 62 -5.31 -5.09 12.15
C ALA A 62 -6.35 -4.06 12.60
N LYS A 63 -6.38 -3.76 13.91
CA LYS A 63 -7.21 -2.66 14.44
C LYS A 63 -6.89 -1.39 13.66
N GLU A 64 -7.95 -0.70 13.22
CA GLU A 64 -7.87 0.52 12.42
C GLU A 64 -6.81 1.49 12.94
N GLN A 65 -5.71 1.62 12.20
CA GLN A 65 -4.86 2.78 12.23
C GLN A 65 -5.22 3.59 10.98
N GLN A 66 -6.07 4.59 11.20
CA GLN A 66 -6.34 5.63 10.23
C GLN A 66 -5.00 6.17 9.71
N PRO A 67 -4.79 6.26 8.39
CA PRO A 67 -3.65 6.99 7.87
C PRO A 67 -3.82 8.45 8.29
N SER A 68 -3.04 8.88 9.28
CA SER A 68 -2.83 10.30 9.53
C SER A 68 -2.12 10.88 8.31
N ALA A 69 -2.93 11.49 7.44
CA ALA A 69 -2.59 12.69 6.70
C ALA A 69 -1.25 12.67 5.93
N ILE A 70 -1.32 12.40 4.62
CA ILE A 70 -0.75 13.39 3.70
C ILE A 70 -1.79 14.52 3.61
N ALA A 71 -1.88 15.30 4.68
CA ALA A 71 -2.47 16.62 4.65
C ALA A 71 -1.29 17.58 4.61
N VAL A 72 -0.92 18.00 3.41
CA VAL A 72 -0.38 19.35 3.29
C VAL A 72 -1.55 20.25 3.67
N ALA A 73 -1.43 20.87 4.85
CA ALA A 73 -2.46 21.69 5.44
C ALA A 73 -2.91 22.82 4.49
N PRO A 74 -4.20 23.21 4.52
CA PRO A 74 -4.61 24.50 4.01
C PRO A 74 -4.23 25.56 5.04
N GLU A 75 -3.34 26.48 4.72
CA GLU A 75 -3.23 27.71 5.53
C GLU A 75 -4.45 28.59 5.24
N VAL A 76 -5.34 28.70 6.23
CA VAL A 76 -6.46 29.63 6.27
C VAL A 76 -6.06 30.82 7.13
N GLY A 77 -6.24 32.03 6.63
CA GLY A 77 -6.16 33.25 7.42
C GLY A 77 -6.97 34.39 6.79
N PRO A 78 -8.01 34.93 7.45
CA PRO A 78 -8.97 35.84 6.86
C PRO A 78 -8.48 37.29 6.91
N SER A 79 -8.75 38.08 5.87
CA SER A 79 -8.72 39.55 5.99
C SER A 79 -10.03 40.13 5.45
N THR A 80 -10.97 40.22 6.38
CA THR A 80 -11.91 41.34 6.59
C THR A 80 -12.41 42.13 5.37
N ARG A 81 -13.72 41.97 5.14
CA ARG A 81 -14.61 42.95 4.50
C ARG A 81 -14.53 44.28 5.26
N ALA A 82 -14.05 45.33 4.59
CA ALA A 82 -14.27 46.72 5.01
C ALA A 82 -14.83 47.50 3.82
N GLY A 83 -16.08 47.94 3.95
CA GLY A 83 -16.68 48.91 3.04
C GLY A 83 -16.18 50.32 3.38
N ALA A 84 -15.84 51.08 2.35
CA ALA A 84 -15.75 52.54 2.25
C ALA A 84 -15.36 52.79 0.79
N GLY A 85 -16.11 53.45 -0.08
CA GLY A 85 -16.85 54.68 0.08
C GLY A 85 -16.36 55.62 -1.04
N ARG A 86 -17.31 56.15 -1.81
CA ARG A 86 -17.20 57.11 -2.95
C ARG A 86 -17.02 56.50 -4.33
#